data_AF-A0A2N6LUB1-F1
#
_entry.id   AF-A0A2N6LUB1-F1
#
_cell.length_a   1.000
_cell.length_b   1.000
_cell.length_c   1.000
_cell.angle_alpha   90.00
_cell.angle_beta   90.00
_cell.angle_gamma   90.00
#
_symmetry.space_group_name_H-M   'P 1'
#
loop_
_entity.id
_entity.type
_entity.pdbx_description
1 polymer ?
#
loop_
_entity_poly.entity_id
_entity_poly.type
_entity_poly.pdbx_seq_one_letter_code
_entity_poly.pdbx_strand_id
1 'polypeptide(L)'
;MNTAITSSTLAGLVILNNAQAQVANSEHNTHHPSTETTPPPQRGMMTNMDQHFIEMMVPHHTQAMEMADIALSRAQRPEIKKLAAAIKNDQNRKIQQMKAWYKAWYGKEVPVTAMTRQEMMSMHQRMCQQMNPGMMKMPMNCNMMGMKVDLAALKDAPDFDKEFIRQMIPHHRMALMMSQMATKKATKPEIRNLAQSIIKTQTAEINQMEQWYQAWYKSKPEAS
;
A
#
# COMPACT_ATOMS: atom_id res chain seq x y z
N MET A 1 -12.80 42.07 -36.44
CA MET A 1 -13.28 40.67 -36.39
C MET A 1 -13.71 40.41 -34.97
N ASN A 2 -15.02 40.36 -34.72
CA ASN A 2 -15.61 40.08 -33.40
C ASN A 2 -15.98 38.59 -33.35
N THR A 3 -15.53 37.87 -32.32
CA THR A 3 -16.11 36.59 -31.93
C THR A 3 -16.32 36.57 -30.41
N ALA A 4 -17.56 36.27 -30.05
CA ALA A 4 -18.15 36.45 -28.75
C ALA A 4 -17.80 35.33 -27.75
N ILE A 5 -17.74 35.71 -26.48
CA ILE A 5 -17.66 34.84 -25.32
C ILE A 5 -19.10 34.51 -24.90
N THR A 6 -19.46 33.24 -24.80
CA THR A 6 -20.70 32.80 -24.14
C THR A 6 -20.35 31.96 -22.92
N SER A 7 -20.61 32.52 -21.74
CA SER A 7 -20.66 31.83 -20.47
C SER A 7 -22.12 31.51 -20.14
N SER A 8 -22.41 30.24 -19.83
CA SER A 8 -23.74 29.83 -19.35
C SER A 8 -23.61 29.34 -17.92
N THR A 9 -24.10 30.15 -16.98
CA THR A 9 -24.37 29.75 -15.59
C THR A 9 -25.79 29.22 -15.49
N LEU A 10 -25.97 28.00 -14.99
CA LEU A 10 -27.29 27.46 -14.63
C LEU A 10 -27.56 27.76 -13.15
N ALA A 11 -28.63 28.50 -12.87
CA ALA A 11 -29.11 28.80 -11.53
C ALA A 11 -30.25 27.86 -11.13
N GLY A 12 -30.15 27.32 -9.91
CA GLY A 12 -31.21 27.19 -8.91
C GLY A 12 -32.41 26.26 -9.15
N LEU A 13 -32.58 25.27 -8.27
CA LEU A 13 -33.87 25.09 -7.57
C LEU A 13 -33.66 24.38 -6.22
N VAL A 14 -33.94 25.09 -5.14
CA VAL A 14 -34.02 24.56 -3.76
C VAL A 14 -35.50 24.32 -3.47
N ILE A 15 -35.88 23.09 -3.13
CA ILE A 15 -37.22 22.78 -2.63
C ILE A 15 -37.10 22.60 -1.11
N LEU A 16 -37.64 23.56 -0.36
CA LEU A 16 -37.90 23.48 1.07
C LEU A 16 -39.22 22.74 1.27
N ASN A 17 -39.21 21.61 1.97
CA ASN A 17 -40.42 21.03 2.54
C ASN A 17 -40.41 21.28 4.05
N ASN A 18 -41.38 22.08 4.49
CA ASN A 18 -41.66 22.39 5.89
C ASN A 18 -43.00 21.71 6.22
N ALA A 19 -42.99 20.69 7.08
CA ALA A 19 -44.21 20.08 7.61
C ALA A 19 -44.03 19.82 9.09
N GLN A 20 -44.86 20.48 9.90
CA GLN A 20 -44.91 20.36 11.35
C GLN A 20 -46.38 20.22 11.76
N ALA A 21 -46.71 19.10 12.39
CA ALA A 21 -47.88 18.80 13.21
C ALA A 21 -47.73 17.33 13.65
N GLN A 22 -48.09 16.84 14.84
CA GLN A 22 -48.72 17.39 16.03
C GLN A 22 -48.43 16.39 17.18
N VAL A 23 -48.52 16.87 18.42
CA VAL A 23 -48.30 16.12 19.67
C VAL A 23 -49.57 15.38 20.08
N ALA A 24 -49.44 14.16 20.61
CA ALA A 24 -50.42 13.53 21.50
C ALA A 24 -49.73 12.57 22.50
N ASN A 25 -49.85 12.89 23.80
CA ASN A 25 -49.70 11.97 24.95
C ASN A 25 -51.03 11.19 25.10
N SER A 26 -51.22 10.03 25.75
CA SER A 26 -50.52 9.21 26.75
C SER A 26 -50.88 7.73 26.46
N GLU A 27 -50.21 6.70 26.99
CA GLU A 27 -50.68 6.01 28.20
C GLU A 27 -49.62 5.03 28.76
N HIS A 28 -49.69 4.89 30.07
CA HIS A 28 -48.81 4.21 30.99
C HIS A 28 -48.90 2.69 30.89
N ASN A 29 -47.76 2.01 30.67
CA ASN A 29 -47.61 0.59 30.97
C ASN A 29 -46.27 0.36 31.68
N THR A 30 -46.35 0.03 32.97
CA THR A 30 -45.21 -0.30 33.81
C THR A 30 -44.68 -1.68 33.46
N HIS A 31 -43.52 -1.70 32.80
CA HIS A 31 -42.63 -2.86 32.82
C HIS A 31 -41.20 -2.35 32.96
N HIS A 32 -40.55 -2.78 34.03
CA HIS A 32 -39.14 -2.59 34.33
C HIS A 32 -38.28 -3.17 33.19
N PRO A 33 -37.43 -2.38 32.51
CA PRO A 33 -36.32 -2.92 31.75
C PRO A 33 -35.03 -2.70 32.55
N SER A 34 -34.36 -3.79 32.87
CA SER A 34 -32.97 -3.80 33.30
C SER A 34 -32.16 -2.84 32.44
N THR A 35 -31.48 -1.88 33.07
CA THR A 35 -30.52 -1.00 32.40
C THR A 35 -29.33 -1.82 31.93
N GLU A 36 -29.44 -2.46 30.77
CA GLU A 36 -28.29 -2.82 29.96
C GLU A 36 -27.73 -1.52 29.41
N THR A 37 -26.79 -0.94 30.16
CA THR A 37 -25.87 0.06 29.65
C THR A 37 -25.09 -0.61 28.53
N THR A 38 -25.52 -0.39 27.30
CA THR A 38 -24.75 -0.76 26.12
C THR A 38 -23.41 -0.04 26.25
N PRO A 39 -22.27 -0.77 26.25
CA PRO A 39 -20.99 -0.11 26.22
C PRO A 39 -20.96 0.79 24.97
N PRO A 40 -20.42 2.02 25.03
CA PRO A 40 -20.21 2.78 23.81
C PRO A 40 -19.43 1.90 22.83
N PRO A 41 -19.76 1.93 21.52
CA PRO A 41 -19.02 1.13 20.55
C PRO A 41 -17.55 1.45 20.77
N GLN A 42 -16.74 0.42 21.05
CA GLN A 42 -15.32 0.57 21.28
C GLN A 42 -14.73 1.21 20.02
N ARG A 43 -14.63 2.54 20.03
CA ARG A 43 -13.96 3.36 19.02
C ARG A 43 -12.45 3.28 19.30
N GLY A 44 -11.96 2.06 19.42
CA GLY A 44 -10.60 1.71 19.77
C GLY A 44 -10.24 0.45 18.99
N MET A 45 -9.11 0.49 18.29
CA MET A 45 -8.46 -0.61 17.55
C MET A 45 -8.93 -0.94 16.13
N MET A 46 -9.44 0.02 15.37
CA MET A 46 -9.18 0.02 13.92
C MET A 46 -8.24 1.20 13.63
N THR A 47 -6.93 0.92 13.60
CA THR A 47 -5.97 1.86 13.00
C THR A 47 -6.49 2.19 11.60
N ASN A 48 -6.63 3.48 11.29
CA ASN A 48 -7.12 3.93 9.98
C ASN A 48 -6.25 3.29 8.88
N MET A 49 -6.85 2.48 8.00
CA MET A 49 -6.14 1.81 6.91
C MET A 49 -5.35 2.81 6.05
N ASP A 50 -5.86 4.04 5.87
CA ASP A 50 -5.18 5.09 5.11
C ASP A 50 -3.86 5.50 5.79
N GLN A 51 -3.90 5.71 7.11
CA GLN A 51 -2.74 6.09 7.91
C GLN A 51 -1.71 4.95 7.92
N HIS A 52 -2.18 3.74 8.17
CA HIS A 52 -1.36 2.55 8.26
C HIS A 52 -0.67 2.20 6.93
N PHE A 53 -1.40 2.32 5.81
CA PHE A 53 -0.83 2.10 4.49
C PHE A 53 0.35 3.03 4.22
N ILE A 54 0.23 4.32 4.57
CA ILE A 54 1.33 5.28 4.41
C ILE A 54 2.51 4.94 5.33
N GLU A 55 2.23 4.66 6.61
CA GLU A 55 3.27 4.29 7.60
C GLU A 55 4.06 3.05 7.18
N MET A 56 3.44 2.13 6.42
CA MET A 56 4.09 0.93 5.90
C MET A 56 4.75 1.11 4.55
N MET A 57 4.07 1.76 3.61
CA MET A 57 4.52 1.83 2.22
C MET A 57 5.67 2.83 2.04
N VAL A 58 5.77 3.89 2.87
CA VAL A 58 6.90 4.83 2.83
C VAL A 58 8.24 4.17 3.14
N PRO A 59 8.44 3.47 4.29
CA PRO A 59 9.70 2.78 4.55
C PRO A 59 9.95 1.64 3.56
N HIS A 60 8.91 0.90 3.14
CA HIS A 60 9.05 -0.14 2.11
C HIS A 60 9.55 0.44 0.78
N HIS A 61 9.02 1.58 0.33
CA HIS A 61 9.53 2.23 -0.89
C HIS A 61 10.94 2.78 -0.74
N THR A 62 11.29 3.25 0.47
CA THR A 62 12.65 3.73 0.76
C THR A 62 13.67 2.60 0.59
N GLN A 63 13.37 1.39 1.08
CA GLN A 63 14.24 0.23 0.93
C GLN A 63 14.45 -0.17 -0.55
N ALA A 64 13.40 -0.12 -1.38
CA ALA A 64 13.54 -0.37 -2.82
C ALA A 64 14.36 0.72 -3.53
N MET A 65 14.29 1.98 -3.09
CA MET A 65 15.15 3.04 -3.61
C MET A 65 16.62 2.80 -3.27
N GLU A 66 16.93 2.33 -2.06
CA GLU A 66 18.30 1.97 -1.67
C GLU A 66 18.86 0.82 -2.52
N MET A 67 18.06 -0.22 -2.77
CA MET A 67 18.43 -1.29 -3.70
C MET A 67 18.67 -0.76 -5.12
N ALA A 68 17.80 0.13 -5.60
CA ALA A 68 17.92 0.74 -6.91
C ALA A 68 19.20 1.58 -7.04
N ASP A 69 19.57 2.32 -5.99
CA ASP A 69 20.83 3.07 -5.96
C ASP A 69 22.06 2.17 -6.05
N ILE A 70 22.06 1.04 -5.32
CA ILE A 70 23.11 0.04 -5.46
C ILE A 70 23.12 -0.49 -6.91
N ALA A 71 21.98 -0.81 -7.48
CA ALA A 71 21.88 -1.34 -8.84
C ALA A 71 22.37 -0.39 -9.93
N LEU A 72 22.13 0.93 -9.79
CA LEU A 72 22.67 1.92 -10.73
C LEU A 72 24.20 1.89 -10.78
N SER A 73 24.87 1.55 -9.68
CA SER A 73 26.32 1.42 -9.60
C SER A 73 26.86 0.03 -9.96
N ARG A 74 26.17 -1.03 -9.53
CA ARG A 74 26.71 -2.41 -9.51
C ARG A 74 26.18 -3.31 -10.61
N ALA A 75 25.03 -2.99 -11.20
CA ALA A 75 24.41 -3.86 -12.17
C ALA A 75 25.29 -4.04 -13.41
N GLN A 76 25.31 -5.27 -13.92
CA GLN A 76 26.09 -5.62 -15.10
C GLN A 76 25.27 -5.40 -16.37
N ARG A 77 23.97 -5.70 -16.31
CA ARG A 77 23.05 -5.60 -17.45
C ARG A 77 22.37 -4.24 -17.53
N PRO A 78 22.30 -3.63 -18.73
CA PRO A 78 21.64 -2.34 -18.93
C PRO A 78 20.14 -2.40 -18.59
N GLU A 79 19.49 -3.55 -18.74
CA GLU A 79 18.10 -3.79 -18.37
C GLU A 79 17.85 -3.55 -16.88
N ILE A 80 18.74 -4.04 -16.02
CA ILE A 80 18.65 -3.84 -14.56
C ILE A 80 18.88 -2.38 -14.20
N LYS A 81 19.86 -1.70 -14.82
CA LYS A 81 20.07 -0.25 -14.59
C LYS A 81 18.85 0.57 -14.98
N LYS A 82 18.23 0.26 -16.13
CA LYS A 82 17.02 0.94 -16.60
C LYS A 82 15.84 0.71 -15.65
N LEU A 83 15.64 -0.52 -15.19
CA LEU A 83 14.62 -0.84 -14.19
C LEU A 83 14.88 -0.10 -12.88
N ALA A 84 16.12 -0.10 -12.38
CA ALA A 84 16.49 0.59 -11.15
C ALA A 84 16.20 2.09 -11.21
N ALA A 85 16.54 2.76 -12.32
CA ALA A 85 16.21 4.17 -12.52
C ALA A 85 14.69 4.42 -12.50
N ALA A 86 13.91 3.54 -13.13
CA ALA A 86 12.45 3.63 -13.14
C ALA A 86 11.85 3.46 -11.74
N ILE A 87 12.28 2.43 -11.00
CA ILE A 87 11.89 2.16 -9.61
C ILE A 87 12.19 3.37 -8.74
N LYS A 88 13.42 3.89 -8.78
CA LYS A 88 13.84 5.03 -7.94
C LYS A 88 12.98 6.26 -8.20
N ASN A 89 12.77 6.59 -9.47
CA ASN A 89 11.99 7.77 -9.86
C ASN A 89 10.52 7.64 -9.46
N ASP A 90 9.91 6.49 -9.71
CA ASP A 90 8.49 6.28 -9.42
C ASP A 90 8.21 6.18 -7.92
N GLN A 91 9.00 5.41 -7.18
CA GLN A 91 8.82 5.23 -5.75
C GLN A 91 9.13 6.53 -4.97
N ASN A 92 10.09 7.35 -5.43
CA ASN A 92 10.31 8.67 -4.85
C ASN A 92 9.07 9.57 -5.00
N ARG A 93 8.45 9.63 -6.20
CA ARG A 93 7.22 10.40 -6.40
C ARG A 93 6.10 9.94 -5.46
N LYS A 94 5.91 8.62 -5.33
CA LYS A 94 4.89 8.02 -4.45
C LYS A 94 5.16 8.34 -2.98
N ILE A 95 6.42 8.31 -2.53
CA ILE A 95 6.81 8.73 -1.17
C ILE A 95 6.42 10.20 -0.92
N GLN A 96 6.74 11.10 -1.86
CA GLN A 96 6.40 12.52 -1.69
C GLN A 96 4.88 12.74 -1.61
N GLN A 97 4.11 12.05 -2.45
CA GLN A 97 2.65 12.08 -2.39
C GLN A 97 2.12 11.60 -1.04
N MET A 98 2.58 10.44 -0.57
CA MET A 98 2.15 9.88 0.71
C MET A 98 2.52 10.77 1.89
N LYS A 99 3.72 11.36 1.91
CA LYS A 99 4.14 12.30 2.96
C LYS A 99 3.29 13.57 2.97
N ALA A 100 3.03 14.15 1.80
CA ALA A 100 2.18 15.32 1.68
C ALA A 100 0.76 15.06 2.19
N TRP A 101 0.17 13.93 1.80
CA TRP A 101 -1.15 13.52 2.28
C TRP A 101 -1.18 13.25 3.78
N TYR A 102 -0.18 12.54 4.30
CA TYR A 102 -0.10 12.24 5.73
C TYR A 102 -0.04 13.52 6.58
N LYS A 103 0.79 14.48 6.18
CA LYS A 103 0.86 15.79 6.82
C LYS A 103 -0.47 16.54 6.74
N ALA A 104 -1.09 16.57 5.57
CA ALA A 104 -2.35 17.26 5.35
C ALA A 104 -3.52 16.65 6.16
N TRP A 105 -3.55 15.33 6.32
CA TRP A 105 -4.67 14.64 6.97
C TRP A 105 -4.49 14.45 8.48
N TYR A 106 -3.26 14.34 8.95
CA TYR A 106 -2.96 13.99 10.35
C TYR A 106 -2.17 15.07 11.10
N GLY A 107 -1.75 16.14 10.43
CA GLY A 107 -1.06 17.28 11.06
C GLY A 107 0.34 16.96 11.57
N LYS A 108 0.92 15.82 11.18
CA LYS A 108 2.25 15.34 11.60
C LYS A 108 3.01 14.72 10.43
N GLU A 109 4.32 14.62 10.56
CA GLU A 109 5.16 13.92 9.59
C GLU A 109 4.98 12.40 9.69
N VAL A 110 5.25 11.68 8.59
CA VAL A 110 5.25 10.21 8.59
C VAL A 110 6.33 9.75 9.58
N PRO A 111 6.00 8.91 10.58
CA PRO A 111 6.99 8.38 11.51
C PRO A 111 8.14 7.71 10.75
N VAL A 112 9.35 8.26 10.90
CA VAL A 112 10.59 7.70 10.36
C VAL A 112 11.15 6.59 11.25
N THR A 113 10.53 6.34 12.41
CA THR A 113 10.89 5.22 13.26
C THR A 113 10.74 3.96 12.43
N ALA A 114 11.90 3.36 12.11
CA ALA A 114 11.99 1.99 11.69
C ALA A 114 11.11 1.21 12.65
N MET A 115 9.94 0.77 12.18
CA MET A 115 9.09 -0.09 12.99
C MET A 115 10.01 -1.19 13.49
N THR A 116 10.07 -1.31 14.80
CA THR A 116 10.95 -2.28 15.42
C THR A 116 10.63 -3.64 14.81
N ARG A 117 11.62 -4.54 14.76
CA ARG A 117 11.39 -5.92 14.29
C ARG A 117 10.14 -6.54 14.96
N GLN A 118 9.90 -6.19 16.23
CA GLN A 118 8.73 -6.61 17.01
C GLN A 118 7.41 -5.99 16.52
N GLU A 119 7.38 -4.70 16.21
CA GLU A 119 6.19 -4.05 15.64
C GLU A 119 5.85 -4.59 14.25
N MET A 120 6.88 -4.82 13.41
CA MET A 120 6.72 -5.45 12.10
C MET A 120 6.23 -6.90 12.22
N MET A 121 6.77 -7.68 13.17
CA MET A 121 6.35 -9.06 13.43
C MET A 121 4.92 -9.17 13.92
N SER A 122 4.56 -8.35 14.91
CA SER A 122 3.21 -8.33 15.47
C SER A 122 2.17 -7.78 14.49
N MET A 123 2.57 -6.90 13.57
CA MET A 123 1.71 -6.42 12.49
C MET A 123 1.53 -7.45 11.37
N HIS A 124 2.60 -8.11 10.94
CA HIS A 124 2.53 -9.22 9.99
C HIS A 124 1.63 -10.34 10.50
N GLN A 125 1.78 -10.72 11.78
CA GLN A 125 0.94 -11.73 12.40
C GLN A 125 -0.54 -11.33 12.38
N ARG A 126 -0.86 -10.06 12.64
CA ARG A 126 -2.22 -9.52 12.50
C ARG A 126 -2.73 -9.52 11.06
N MET A 127 -1.89 -9.18 10.08
CA MET A 127 -2.26 -9.25 8.66
C MET A 127 -2.55 -10.69 8.20
N CYS A 128 -1.71 -11.65 8.60
CA CYS A 128 -1.92 -13.07 8.31
C CYS A 128 -3.21 -13.60 8.96
N GLN A 129 -3.51 -13.19 10.19
CA GLN A 129 -4.77 -13.54 10.87
C GLN A 129 -6.01 -12.94 10.19
N GLN A 130 -5.87 -11.82 9.46
CA GLN A 130 -6.96 -11.17 8.73
C GLN A 130 -7.17 -11.68 7.30
N MET A 131 -6.30 -12.56 6.80
CA MET A 131 -6.51 -13.24 5.53
C MET A 131 -7.46 -14.43 5.73
N ASN A 132 -8.50 -14.51 4.89
CA ASN A 132 -9.53 -15.54 4.97
C ASN A 132 -8.91 -16.93 4.67
N PRO A 133 -9.32 -18.02 5.37
CA PRO A 133 -8.75 -19.37 5.17
C PRO A 133 -8.82 -19.90 3.73
N GLY A 134 -9.69 -19.34 2.89
CA GLY A 134 -9.84 -19.71 1.47
C GLY A 134 -8.65 -19.40 0.56
N MET A 135 -7.65 -18.61 1.00
CA MET A 135 -6.40 -18.38 0.26
C MET A 135 -5.23 -19.29 0.71
N MET A 136 -5.49 -20.36 1.46
CA MET A 136 -4.50 -21.33 1.97
C MET A 136 -3.79 -22.20 0.91
N LYS A 137 -4.02 -22.01 -0.40
CA LYS A 137 -3.38 -22.83 -1.45
C LYS A 137 -1.97 -22.37 -1.85
N MET A 138 -1.46 -21.28 -1.27
CA MET A 138 -0.05 -20.92 -1.38
C MET A 138 0.70 -21.43 -0.16
N PRO A 139 1.88 -22.06 -0.30
CA PRO A 139 2.62 -22.58 0.85
C PRO A 139 2.87 -21.44 1.84
N MET A 140 2.29 -21.59 3.04
CA MET A 140 2.43 -20.71 4.20
C MET A 140 3.84 -20.81 4.77
N ASN A 141 4.82 -20.37 3.99
CA ASN A 141 5.99 -19.76 4.56
C ASN A 141 5.73 -18.27 4.52
N CYS A 142 4.97 -17.76 5.50
CA CYS A 142 4.85 -16.33 5.83
C CYS A 142 6.18 -15.80 6.37
N ASN A 143 7.26 -16.18 5.70
CA ASN A 143 8.59 -15.78 5.97
C ASN A 143 8.65 -14.30 5.63
N MET A 144 9.27 -13.50 6.50
CA MET A 144 9.50 -12.06 6.36
C MET A 144 10.32 -11.65 5.13
N MET A 145 10.43 -12.50 4.11
CA MET A 145 11.29 -12.36 2.94
C MET A 145 10.96 -11.15 2.07
N GLY A 146 9.77 -10.55 2.19
CA GLY A 146 9.39 -9.36 1.40
C GLY A 146 9.71 -8.01 2.05
N MET A 147 10.00 -7.95 3.36
CA MET A 147 10.39 -6.70 4.04
C MET A 147 11.85 -6.67 4.49
N LYS A 148 12.53 -7.82 4.42
CA LYS A 148 13.96 -7.93 4.71
C LYS A 148 14.72 -8.05 3.41
N VAL A 149 15.12 -6.90 2.89
CA VAL A 149 16.22 -6.83 1.94
C VAL A 149 17.52 -6.97 2.72
N ASP A 150 18.40 -7.84 2.25
CA ASP A 150 19.75 -7.98 2.75
C ASP A 150 20.67 -7.15 1.85
N LEU A 151 20.83 -5.87 2.23
CA LEU A 151 21.65 -4.92 1.48
C LEU A 151 23.14 -5.29 1.52
N ALA A 152 23.60 -6.01 2.55
CA ALA A 152 24.98 -6.50 2.60
C ALA A 152 25.17 -7.61 1.58
N ALA A 153 24.31 -8.63 1.60
CA ALA A 153 24.33 -9.70 0.60
C ALA A 153 24.17 -9.15 -0.83
N LEU A 154 23.32 -8.14 -1.03
CA LEU A 154 23.16 -7.50 -2.35
C LEU A 154 24.44 -6.80 -2.82
N LYS A 155 25.13 -6.08 -1.94
CA LYS A 155 26.38 -5.35 -2.28
C LYS A 155 27.52 -6.30 -2.62
N ASP A 156 27.61 -7.40 -1.87
CA ASP A 156 28.72 -8.35 -1.94
C ASP A 156 28.46 -9.52 -2.91
N ALA A 157 27.28 -9.55 -3.55
CA ALA A 157 26.88 -10.60 -4.46
C ALA A 157 27.86 -10.76 -5.65
N PRO A 158 28.41 -11.97 -5.88
CA PRO A 158 29.24 -12.23 -7.07
C PRO A 158 28.48 -12.01 -8.38
N ASP A 159 27.22 -12.46 -8.42
CA ASP A 159 26.27 -12.15 -9.49
C ASP A 159 25.23 -11.15 -8.96
N PHE A 160 25.57 -9.87 -9.07
CA PHE A 160 24.74 -8.77 -8.59
C PHE A 160 23.33 -8.80 -9.20
N ASP A 161 23.21 -8.99 -10.51
CA ASP A 161 21.93 -8.89 -11.21
C ASP A 161 21.00 -10.03 -10.79
N LYS A 162 21.54 -11.24 -10.59
CA LYS A 162 20.79 -12.38 -10.05
C LYS A 162 20.29 -12.11 -8.64
N GLU A 163 21.14 -11.57 -7.77
CA GLU A 163 20.78 -11.29 -6.38
C GLU A 163 19.78 -10.14 -6.27
N PHE A 164 19.93 -9.09 -7.09
CA PHE A 164 18.97 -8.00 -7.19
C PHE A 164 17.57 -8.52 -7.54
N ILE A 165 17.46 -9.37 -8.57
CA ILE A 165 16.16 -9.97 -8.96
C ILE A 165 15.61 -10.84 -7.82
N ARG A 166 16.46 -11.68 -7.20
CA ARG A 166 16.06 -12.61 -6.13
C ARG A 166 15.46 -11.87 -4.93
N GLN A 167 15.97 -10.67 -4.61
CA GLN A 167 15.47 -9.85 -3.51
C GLN A 167 14.31 -8.92 -3.93
N MET A 168 14.36 -8.31 -5.12
CA MET A 168 13.38 -7.31 -5.54
C MET A 168 12.02 -7.93 -5.88
N ILE A 169 11.97 -9.15 -6.44
CA ILE A 169 10.69 -9.84 -6.71
C ILE A 169 9.86 -10.03 -5.42
N PRO A 170 10.35 -10.69 -4.36
CA PRO A 170 9.57 -10.86 -3.13
C PRO A 170 9.26 -9.53 -2.44
N HIS A 171 10.15 -8.53 -2.54
CA HIS A 171 9.88 -7.18 -2.05
C HIS A 171 8.69 -6.54 -2.77
N HIS A 172 8.63 -6.59 -4.10
CA HIS A 172 7.47 -6.10 -4.85
C HIS A 172 6.18 -6.87 -4.55
N ARG A 173 6.26 -8.20 -4.35
CA ARG A 173 5.09 -9.01 -3.97
C ARG A 173 4.48 -8.57 -2.64
N MET A 174 5.30 -8.10 -1.69
CA MET A 174 4.82 -7.53 -0.44
C MET A 174 4.02 -6.24 -0.67
N ALA A 175 4.54 -5.32 -1.49
CA ALA A 175 3.82 -4.10 -1.85
C ALA A 175 2.52 -4.35 -2.64
N LEU A 176 2.48 -5.39 -3.48
CA LEU A 176 1.24 -5.86 -4.13
C LEU A 176 0.19 -6.29 -3.10
N MET A 177 0.58 -7.12 -2.12
CA MET A 177 -0.33 -7.56 -1.06
C MET A 177 -0.86 -6.37 -0.23
N MET A 178 0.03 -5.46 0.18
CA MET A 178 -0.37 -4.24 0.92
C MET A 178 -1.35 -3.39 0.11
N SER A 179 -1.08 -3.20 -1.17
CA SER A 179 -1.91 -2.43 -2.07
C SER A 179 -3.27 -3.09 -2.31
N GLN A 180 -3.34 -4.41 -2.44
CA GLN A 180 -4.60 -5.14 -2.60
C GLN A 180 -5.52 -5.04 -1.37
N MET A 181 -4.96 -4.93 -0.16
CA MET A 181 -5.79 -4.65 1.01
C MET A 181 -6.24 -3.20 1.04
N ALA A 182 -5.36 -2.26 0.68
CA ALA A 182 -5.69 -0.84 0.64
C ALA A 182 -6.81 -0.55 -0.36
N THR A 183 -6.83 -1.18 -1.54
CA THR A 183 -7.94 -1.00 -2.50
C THR A 183 -9.30 -1.41 -1.92
N LYS A 184 -9.33 -2.36 -0.97
CA LYS A 184 -10.56 -2.87 -0.33
C LYS A 184 -10.95 -2.12 0.94
N LYS A 185 -9.97 -1.68 1.73
CA LYS A 185 -10.17 -1.22 3.12
C LYS A 185 -9.85 0.27 3.33
N ALA A 186 -9.14 0.93 2.40
CA ALA A 186 -8.83 2.35 2.52
C ALA A 186 -10.10 3.20 2.37
N THR A 187 -10.25 4.22 3.20
CA THR A 187 -11.43 5.10 3.15
C THR A 187 -11.20 6.24 2.16
N LYS A 188 -9.95 6.65 1.96
CA LYS A 188 -9.59 7.76 1.05
C LYS A 188 -9.42 7.28 -0.40
N PRO A 189 -10.07 7.94 -1.39
CA PRO A 189 -9.92 7.59 -2.79
C PRO A 189 -8.47 7.75 -3.29
N GLU A 190 -7.71 8.70 -2.76
CA GLU A 190 -6.29 8.92 -3.08
C GLU A 190 -5.45 7.67 -2.78
N ILE A 191 -5.72 7.01 -1.64
CA ILE A 191 -5.02 5.78 -1.25
C ILE A 191 -5.42 4.61 -2.15
N ARG A 192 -6.72 4.47 -2.48
CA ARG A 192 -7.17 3.41 -3.40
C ARG A 192 -6.55 3.57 -4.78
N ASN A 193 -6.49 4.80 -5.30
CA ASN A 193 -5.89 5.11 -6.60
C ASN A 193 -4.38 4.87 -6.61
N LEU A 194 -3.67 5.29 -5.56
CA LEU A 194 -2.24 5.00 -5.41
C LEU A 194 -1.99 3.49 -5.34
N ALA A 195 -2.78 2.76 -4.57
CA ALA A 195 -2.66 1.31 -4.45
C ALA A 195 -2.88 0.60 -5.80
N GLN A 196 -3.87 1.00 -6.59
CA GLN A 196 -4.06 0.47 -7.95
C GLN A 196 -2.87 0.77 -8.86
N SER A 197 -2.30 1.98 -8.77
CA SER A 197 -1.09 2.36 -9.51
C SER A 197 0.11 1.49 -9.12
N ILE A 198 0.32 1.24 -7.82
CA ILE A 198 1.37 0.33 -7.32
C ILE A 198 1.17 -1.09 -7.85
N ILE A 199 -0.05 -1.63 -7.78
CA ILE A 199 -0.37 -2.97 -8.30
C ILE A 199 0.01 -3.06 -9.78
N LYS A 200 -0.42 -2.10 -10.61
CA LYS A 200 -0.14 -2.09 -12.04
C LYS A 200 1.36 -2.03 -12.33
N THR A 201 2.04 -1.08 -11.72
CA THR A 201 3.47 -0.83 -11.98
C THR A 201 4.34 -1.99 -11.50
N GLN A 202 4.18 -2.42 -10.25
CA GLN A 202 5.02 -3.49 -9.69
C GLN A 202 4.71 -4.88 -10.25
N THR A 203 3.48 -5.15 -10.72
CA THR A 203 3.20 -6.39 -11.46
C THR A 203 4.02 -6.45 -12.76
N ALA A 204 4.09 -5.34 -13.50
CA ALA A 204 4.88 -5.28 -14.73
C ALA A 204 6.37 -5.49 -14.45
N GLU A 205 6.90 -4.85 -13.41
CA GLU A 205 8.31 -5.00 -13.01
C GLU A 205 8.65 -6.41 -12.54
N ILE A 206 7.76 -7.08 -11.80
CA ILE A 206 7.91 -8.50 -11.45
C ILE A 206 7.99 -9.36 -12.72
N ASN A 207 7.05 -9.18 -13.65
CA ASN A 207 7.02 -9.98 -14.87
C ASN A 207 8.31 -9.81 -15.68
N GLN A 208 8.85 -8.59 -15.77
CA GLN A 208 10.14 -8.33 -16.43
C GLN A 208 11.28 -9.06 -15.74
N MET A 209 11.38 -8.94 -14.40
CA MET A 209 12.43 -9.60 -13.63
C MET A 209 12.35 -11.13 -13.69
N GLU A 210 11.14 -11.70 -13.67
CA GLU A 210 10.93 -13.14 -13.82
C GLU A 210 11.37 -13.63 -15.20
N GLN A 211 11.00 -12.91 -16.27
CA GLN A 211 11.44 -13.24 -17.63
C GLN A 211 12.97 -13.20 -17.75
N TRP A 212 13.60 -12.15 -17.22
CA TRP A 212 15.05 -12.02 -17.19
C TRP A 212 15.72 -13.14 -16.40
N TYR A 213 15.20 -13.48 -15.22
CA TYR A 213 15.76 -14.55 -14.41
C TYR A 213 15.74 -15.89 -15.15
N GLN A 214 14.62 -16.20 -15.83
CA GLN A 214 14.49 -17.41 -16.63
C GLN A 214 15.49 -17.40 -17.81
N ALA A 215 15.52 -16.29 -18.55
CA ALA A 215 16.35 -16.13 -19.74
C ALA A 215 17.86 -16.12 -19.44
N TRP A 216 18.29 -15.67 -18.26
CA TRP A 216 19.71 -15.50 -17.95
C TRP A 216 20.29 -16.65 -17.11
N TYR A 217 19.47 -17.31 -16.28
CA TYR A 217 19.96 -18.24 -15.26
C TYR A 217 19.34 -19.64 -15.31
N LYS A 218 18.25 -19.84 -16.06
CA LYS A 218 17.59 -21.16 -16.16
C LYS A 218 17.61 -21.76 -17.56
N SER A 219 17.96 -20.97 -18.57
CA SER A 219 17.98 -21.39 -19.99
C SER A 219 19.35 -21.91 -20.46
N LYS A 220 20.41 -21.85 -19.66
CA LYS A 220 21.70 -22.47 -19.99
C LYS A 220 21.67 -23.96 -19.62
N PRO A 221 21.90 -24.90 -20.57
CA PRO A 221 22.27 -26.26 -20.22
C PRO A 221 23.61 -26.21 -19.47
N GLU A 222 23.79 -27.04 -18.44
CA GLU A 222 25.13 -27.30 -17.92
C GLU A 222 26.00 -27.79 -19.09
N ALA A 223 27.14 -27.13 -19.32
CA ALA A 223 28.11 -27.64 -20.26
C ALA A 223 28.59 -29.00 -19.72
N SER A 224 28.22 -30.07 -20.43
CA SER A 224 28.79 -31.41 -20.24
C SER A 224 30.22 -31.46 -20.77
#